data_AF-A0A956V9J6-F1
#
_entry.id   AF-A0A956V9J6-F1
#
_cell.length_a   1.000
_cell.length_b   1.000
_cell.length_c   1.000
_cell.angle_alpha   90.00
_cell.angle_beta   90.00
_cell.angle_gamma   90.00
#
_symmetry.space_group_name_H-M   'P 1'
#
loop_
_entity.id
_entity.type
_entity.pdbx_description
1 polymer ?
#
loop_
_entity_poly.entity_id
_entity_poly.type
_entity_poly.pdbx_seq_one_letter_code
_entity_poly.pdbx_strand_id
1 'polypeptide(L)'
;MKMHALVLGFLFGLLLFVGLNGLAQDNSGLPKGVGPISEVELAELDPALAEAGKASFEQYCTACHKIEERYIGPALLGVTERRSPEWIMNMIINPDVMIQEDDTAYELFAEFMTPMANQNMTEEQARSILEFFRSNDAE
;
A
#
# COMPACT_ATOMS: atom_id res chain seq x y z
N MET A 1 -27.50 53.32 -11.41
CA MET A 1 -28.76 52.64 -11.75
C MET A 1 -28.80 51.30 -11.04
N LYS A 2 -29.91 51.03 -10.35
CA LYS A 2 -30.19 49.83 -9.52
C LYS A 2 -30.42 48.60 -10.38
N MET A 3 -30.19 47.41 -9.81
CA MET A 3 -31.07 46.21 -9.73
C MET A 3 -30.17 44.98 -9.49
N HIS A 4 -29.98 44.50 -8.25
CA HIS A 4 -30.85 43.58 -7.51
C HIS A 4 -31.40 42.42 -8.37
N ALA A 5 -30.74 41.26 -8.29
CA ALA A 5 -31.37 39.96 -8.51
C ALA A 5 -31.03 39.07 -7.30
N LEU A 6 -32.05 38.88 -6.49
CA LEU A 6 -32.17 38.00 -5.34
C LEU A 6 -32.32 36.57 -5.88
N VAL A 7 -31.46 35.63 -5.49
CA VAL A 7 -31.79 34.20 -5.61
C VAL A 7 -31.78 33.59 -4.22
N LEU A 8 -33.00 33.21 -3.82
CA LEU A 8 -33.40 32.43 -2.66
C LEU A 8 -32.42 31.29 -2.32
N GLY A 9 -31.98 31.30 -1.06
CA GLY A 9 -32.13 30.19 -0.11
C GLY A 9 -31.68 28.79 -0.55
N PHE A 10 -30.49 28.41 -0.11
CA PHE A 10 -30.21 27.04 0.32
C PHE A 10 -29.75 27.06 1.78
N LEU A 11 -30.74 27.07 2.67
CA LEU A 11 -30.58 26.54 4.02
C LEU A 11 -30.48 25.02 3.89
N PHE A 12 -29.27 24.50 3.67
CA PHE A 12 -28.99 23.07 3.81
C PHE A 12 -27.83 22.90 4.78
N GLY A 13 -28.20 22.47 5.99
CA GLY A 13 -27.37 21.62 6.84
C GLY A 13 -26.03 22.20 7.27
N LEU A 14 -26.01 22.71 8.49
CA LEU A 14 -24.86 22.55 9.38
C LEU A 14 -24.58 21.04 9.53
N LEU A 15 -23.85 20.46 8.58
CA LEU A 15 -23.24 19.15 8.73
C LEU A 15 -22.07 19.34 9.70
N LEU A 16 -22.31 18.88 10.92
CA LEU A 16 -21.30 18.60 11.92
C LEU A 16 -20.12 17.89 11.23
N PHE A 17 -18.99 18.57 11.11
CA PHE A 17 -17.68 17.93 10.95
C PHE A 17 -17.41 17.14 12.24
N VAL A 18 -18.06 15.99 12.39
CA VAL A 18 -17.61 14.96 13.32
C VAL A 18 -16.30 14.45 12.72
N GLY A 19 -15.21 14.69 13.43
CA GLY A 19 -13.89 14.23 13.05
C GLY A 19 -13.88 12.72 12.85
N LEU A 20 -13.64 12.30 11.61
CA LEU A 20 -13.19 10.95 11.30
C LEU A 20 -11.68 10.93 11.51
N ASN A 21 -11.26 10.79 12.77
CA ASN A 21 -9.98 10.17 13.04
C ASN A 21 -10.08 8.71 12.56
N GLY A 22 -9.24 8.35 11.59
CA GLY A 22 -8.97 6.97 11.20
C GLY A 22 -10.01 6.32 10.29
N LEU A 23 -9.92 6.59 8.98
CA LEU A 23 -10.32 5.56 8.02
C LEU A 23 -9.20 4.51 8.05
N ALA A 24 -9.37 3.48 8.88
CA ALA A 24 -8.65 2.24 8.68
C ALA A 24 -8.97 1.77 7.26
N GLN A 25 -7.93 1.59 6.45
CA GLN A 25 -8.05 1.14 5.07
C GLN A 25 -8.74 -0.24 5.10
N ASP A 26 -9.94 -0.34 4.52
CA ASP A 26 -10.68 -1.60 4.42
C ASP A 26 -10.29 -2.31 3.13
N ASN A 27 -9.23 -3.10 3.22
CA ASN A 27 -8.65 -3.86 2.12
C ASN A 27 -9.27 -5.27 2.02
N SER A 28 -10.34 -5.56 2.79
CA SER A 28 -10.84 -6.93 3.03
C SER A 28 -11.32 -7.68 1.78
N GLY A 29 -11.61 -6.95 0.69
CA GLY A 29 -12.00 -7.52 -0.61
C GLY A 29 -10.87 -7.78 -1.59
N LEU A 30 -9.63 -7.35 -1.31
CA LEU A 30 -8.50 -7.55 -2.22
C LEU A 30 -7.93 -8.97 -2.10
N PRO A 31 -7.45 -9.59 -3.20
CA PRO A 31 -6.78 -10.88 -3.15
C PRO A 31 -5.56 -10.84 -2.22
N LYS A 32 -5.37 -11.91 -1.44
CA LYS A 32 -4.26 -12.08 -0.48
C LYS A 32 -2.97 -12.65 -1.10
N GLY A 33 -3.02 -13.05 -2.36
CA GLY A 33 -1.93 -13.75 -3.02
C GLY A 33 -1.77 -15.20 -2.56
N VAL A 34 -0.60 -15.77 -2.85
CA VAL A 34 -0.23 -17.16 -2.56
C VAL A 34 0.97 -17.20 -1.63
N GLY A 35 0.77 -17.66 -0.40
CA GLY A 35 1.85 -17.78 0.57
C GLY A 35 1.40 -18.01 2.00
N PRO A 36 2.34 -18.00 2.96
CA PRO A 36 2.07 -18.29 4.37
C PRO A 36 1.31 -17.16 5.08
N ILE A 37 1.34 -15.92 4.57
CA ILE A 37 0.63 -14.79 5.17
C ILE A 37 -0.83 -14.86 4.73
N SER A 38 -1.71 -15.26 5.65
CA SER A 38 -3.14 -15.44 5.39
C SER A 38 -4.02 -14.41 6.08
N GLU A 39 -3.48 -13.69 7.07
CA GLU A 39 -4.18 -12.66 7.82
C GLU A 39 -3.17 -11.66 8.37
N VAL A 40 -3.47 -10.36 8.25
CA VAL A 40 -2.69 -9.29 8.86
C VAL A 40 -3.64 -8.32 9.56
N GLU A 41 -3.48 -8.20 10.87
CA GLU A 41 -4.18 -7.18 11.65
C GLU A 41 -3.44 -5.84 11.55
N LEU A 42 -4.15 -4.81 11.10
CA LEU A 42 -3.63 -3.45 11.03
C LEU A 42 -4.27 -2.60 12.14
N ALA A 43 -3.41 -2.07 13.01
CA ALA A 43 -3.78 -1.06 14.00
C ALA A 43 -3.51 0.36 13.45
N GLU A 44 -3.54 1.36 14.34
CA GLU A 44 -3.00 2.68 14.06
C GLU A 44 -1.54 2.58 13.54
N LEU A 45 -1.15 3.52 12.69
CA LEU A 45 0.19 3.56 12.12
C LEU A 45 1.24 3.63 13.24
N ASP A 46 2.23 2.74 13.21
CA ASP A 46 3.35 2.71 14.15
C ASP A 46 4.60 3.37 13.52
N PRO A 47 5.00 4.58 13.96
CA PRO A 47 6.15 5.27 13.40
C PRO A 47 7.49 4.54 13.59
N ALA A 48 7.65 3.80 14.70
CA ALA A 48 8.90 3.08 14.97
C ALA A 48 9.02 1.86 14.05
N LEU A 49 7.91 1.16 13.82
CA LEU A 49 7.86 0.06 12.87
C LEU A 49 8.02 0.55 11.42
N ALA A 50 7.45 1.69 11.07
CA ALA A 50 7.66 2.33 9.76
C ALA A 50 9.13 2.72 9.52
N GLU A 51 9.82 3.27 10.52
CA GLU A 51 11.27 3.58 10.40
C GLU A 51 12.11 2.30 10.25
N ALA A 52 11.80 1.23 10.98
CA ALA A 52 12.44 -0.07 10.78
C ALA A 52 12.17 -0.64 9.37
N GLY A 53 10.96 -0.44 8.86
CA GLY A 53 10.57 -0.77 7.50
C GLY A 53 11.35 -0.01 6.45
N LYS A 54 11.54 1.29 6.65
CA LYS A 54 12.35 2.15 5.78
C LYS A 54 13.79 1.67 5.72
N ALA A 55 14.41 1.36 6.86
CA ALA A 55 15.78 0.82 6.89
C ALA A 55 15.89 -0.51 6.11
N SER A 56 14.88 -1.38 6.26
CA SER A 56 14.81 -2.65 5.51
C SER A 56 14.61 -2.40 4.01
N PHE A 57 13.74 -1.46 3.65
CA PHE A 57 13.49 -1.06 2.26
C PHE A 57 14.75 -0.51 1.59
N GLU A 58 15.49 0.35 2.30
CA GLU A 58 16.76 0.90 1.84
C GLU A 58 17.79 -0.19 1.55
N GLN A 59 17.87 -1.21 2.41
CA GLN A 59 18.82 -2.30 2.28
C GLN A 59 18.48 -3.28 1.15
N TYR A 60 17.19 -3.62 0.97
CA TYR A 60 16.79 -4.76 0.15
C TYR A 60 16.00 -4.40 -1.11
N CYS A 61 15.35 -3.23 -1.16
CA CYS A 61 14.36 -2.93 -2.20
C CYS A 61 14.80 -1.81 -3.15
N THR A 62 15.62 -0.86 -2.70
CA THR A 62 15.99 0.34 -3.48
C THR A 62 16.85 0.06 -4.71
N ALA A 63 17.46 -1.13 -4.79
CA ALA A 63 18.15 -1.59 -5.99
C ALA A 63 17.20 -1.72 -7.19
N CYS A 64 15.91 -2.02 -6.94
CA CYS A 64 14.93 -2.29 -7.99
C CYS A 64 13.72 -1.36 -7.97
N HIS A 65 13.33 -0.84 -6.81
CA HIS A 65 12.12 -0.04 -6.66
C HIS A 65 12.40 1.42 -6.31
N LYS A 66 11.51 2.29 -6.78
CA LYS A 66 11.36 3.67 -6.33
C LYS A 66 9.95 3.85 -5.77
N ILE A 67 9.78 4.83 -4.89
CA ILE A 67 8.45 5.14 -4.32
C ILE A 67 7.56 5.71 -5.43
N GLU A 68 7.96 6.79 -6.08
CA GLU A 68 7.04 7.56 -6.96
C GLU A 68 7.10 7.18 -8.44
N GLU A 69 8.13 6.47 -8.89
CA GLU A 69 8.35 6.25 -10.32
C GLU A 69 8.68 4.80 -10.66
N ARG A 70 8.42 4.44 -11.93
CA ARG A 70 8.83 3.16 -12.51
C ARG A 70 10.35 3.10 -12.57
N TYR A 71 10.93 1.96 -12.20
CA TYR A 71 12.36 1.70 -12.37
C TYR A 71 12.59 0.31 -12.95
N ILE A 72 13.38 -0.55 -12.28
CA ILE A 72 13.49 -1.97 -12.62
C ILE A 72 12.21 -2.72 -12.22
N GLY A 73 11.63 -2.34 -11.08
CA GLY A 73 10.31 -2.77 -10.63
C GLY A 73 9.28 -1.63 -10.67
N PRO A 74 8.01 -1.92 -10.32
CA PRO A 74 6.94 -0.91 -10.26
C PRO A 74 7.19 0.16 -9.19
N ALA A 75 6.58 1.32 -9.41
CA ALA A 75 6.44 2.36 -8.39
C ALA A 75 5.60 1.84 -7.21
N LEU A 76 5.98 2.23 -6.00
CA LEU A 76 5.39 1.70 -4.77
C LEU A 76 4.46 2.68 -4.04
N LEU A 77 4.41 3.95 -4.42
CA LEU A 77 3.43 4.90 -3.90
C LEU A 77 2.01 4.40 -4.18
N GLY A 78 1.14 4.40 -3.18
CA GLY A 78 -0.23 3.88 -3.20
C GLY A 78 -0.32 2.36 -3.29
N VAL A 79 0.76 1.60 -3.04
CA VAL A 79 0.71 0.13 -3.15
C VAL A 79 -0.26 -0.49 -2.15
N THR A 80 -0.43 0.13 -0.98
CA THR A 80 -1.37 -0.34 0.06
C THR A 80 -2.84 -0.11 -0.32
N GLU A 81 -3.12 0.76 -1.30
CA GLU A 81 -4.45 0.95 -1.87
C GLU A 81 -4.73 -0.08 -2.97
N ARG A 82 -3.67 -0.51 -3.69
CA ARG A 82 -3.78 -1.43 -4.83
C ARG A 82 -3.74 -2.89 -4.43
N ARG A 83 -3.16 -3.23 -3.28
CA ARG A 83 -2.90 -4.62 -2.85
C ARG A 83 -3.25 -4.81 -1.38
N SER A 84 -3.66 -6.02 -1.03
CA SER A 84 -3.90 -6.35 0.37
C SER A 84 -2.57 -6.39 1.15
N PRO A 85 -2.61 -6.18 2.48
CA PRO A 85 -1.45 -6.37 3.36
C PRO A 85 -0.79 -7.73 3.19
N GLU A 86 -1.59 -8.80 3.13
CA GLU A 86 -1.14 -10.16 2.93
C GLU A 86 -0.44 -10.34 1.59
N TRP A 87 -1.02 -9.80 0.51
CA TRP A 87 -0.42 -9.89 -0.82
C TRP A 87 0.96 -9.22 -0.86
N ILE A 88 1.08 -8.03 -0.27
CA ILE A 88 2.35 -7.29 -0.19
C ILE A 88 3.38 -8.12 0.56
N MET A 89 3.03 -8.66 1.73
CA MET A 89 3.96 -9.45 2.54
C MET A 89 4.33 -10.77 1.86
N ASN A 90 3.39 -11.47 1.24
CA ASN A 90 3.65 -12.70 0.48
C ASN A 90 4.57 -12.42 -0.72
N MET A 91 4.37 -11.31 -1.43
CA MET A 91 5.25 -10.91 -2.54
C MET A 91 6.70 -10.63 -2.06
N ILE A 92 6.88 -10.07 -0.86
CA ILE A 92 8.20 -9.77 -0.30
C ILE A 92 8.96 -11.05 0.08
N ILE A 93 8.31 -12.01 0.74
CA ILE A 93 8.99 -13.20 1.30
C ILE A 93 8.97 -14.42 0.37
N ASN A 94 8.05 -14.44 -0.60
CA ASN A 94 7.79 -15.59 -1.46
C ASN A 94 7.57 -15.20 -2.94
N PRO A 95 8.39 -14.32 -3.54
CA PRO A 95 8.13 -13.81 -4.89
C PRO A 95 8.16 -14.91 -5.97
N ASP A 96 8.97 -15.95 -5.80
CA ASP A 96 9.10 -17.02 -6.78
C ASP A 96 7.80 -17.83 -6.96
N VAL A 97 7.09 -18.12 -5.87
CA VAL A 97 5.79 -18.81 -5.90
C VAL A 97 4.70 -17.85 -6.35
N MET A 98 4.72 -16.60 -5.85
CA MET A 98 3.77 -15.57 -6.27
C MET A 98 3.78 -15.40 -7.79
N ILE A 99 4.95 -15.25 -8.42
CA ILE A 99 5.06 -15.10 -9.89
C ILE A 99 4.50 -16.33 -10.64
N GLN A 100 4.56 -17.52 -10.05
CA GLN A 100 4.07 -18.76 -10.68
C GLN A 100 2.56 -18.99 -10.50
N GLU A 101 2.00 -18.55 -9.38
CA GLU A 101 0.65 -18.96 -8.95
C GLU A 101 -0.33 -17.81 -8.74
N ASP A 102 0.13 -16.56 -8.65
CA ASP A 102 -0.71 -15.37 -8.55
C ASP A 102 -0.72 -14.60 -9.89
N ASP A 103 -1.91 -14.47 -10.49
CA ASP A 103 -2.09 -13.83 -11.80
C ASP A 103 -1.53 -12.40 -11.82
N THR A 104 -1.69 -11.63 -10.74
CA THR A 104 -1.21 -10.25 -10.66
C THR A 104 0.31 -10.19 -10.60
N ALA A 105 0.95 -11.06 -9.82
CA ALA A 105 2.41 -11.15 -9.78
C ALA A 105 2.99 -11.61 -11.13
N TYR A 106 2.32 -12.53 -11.82
CA TYR A 106 2.69 -12.94 -13.18
C TYR A 106 2.58 -11.79 -14.19
N GLU A 107 1.48 -11.02 -14.15
CA GLU A 107 1.30 -9.84 -15.02
C GLU A 107 2.39 -8.79 -14.79
N LEU A 108 2.73 -8.51 -13.53
CA LEU A 108 3.83 -7.63 -13.18
C LEU A 108 5.17 -8.18 -13.70
N PHE A 109 5.43 -9.47 -13.56
CA PHE A 109 6.62 -10.08 -14.14
C PHE A 109 6.66 -9.91 -15.67
N ALA A 110 5.54 -10.13 -16.37
CA ALA A 110 5.45 -9.97 -17.82
C ALA A 110 5.65 -8.51 -18.27
N GLU A 111 5.23 -7.53 -17.46
CA GLU A 111 5.41 -6.11 -17.76
C GLU A 111 6.85 -5.62 -17.52
N PHE A 112 7.51 -6.13 -16.49
CA PHE A 112 8.84 -5.67 -16.08
C PHE A 112 9.97 -6.58 -16.60
N MET A 113 9.63 -7.77 -17.10
CA MET A 113 10.55 -8.79 -17.64
C MET A 113 11.73 -9.12 -16.71
N THR A 114 11.57 -8.85 -15.42
CA THR A 114 12.58 -9.02 -14.37
C THR A 114 11.89 -9.65 -13.17
N PRO A 115 12.26 -10.88 -12.76
CA PRO A 115 11.65 -11.49 -11.58
C PRO A 115 12.12 -10.74 -10.32
N MET A 116 11.21 -10.54 -9.37
CA MET A 116 11.58 -10.04 -8.05
C MET A 116 12.36 -11.14 -7.31
N ALA A 117 13.63 -10.88 -7.00
CA ALA A 117 14.47 -11.88 -6.35
C ALA A 117 14.10 -12.04 -4.86
N ASN A 118 14.00 -13.28 -4.39
CA ASN A 118 13.79 -13.58 -2.98
C ASN A 118 15.00 -13.14 -2.13
N GLN A 119 14.78 -12.16 -1.24
CA GLN A 119 15.81 -11.62 -0.34
C GLN A 119 15.94 -12.42 0.97
N ASN A 120 15.20 -13.53 1.12
CA ASN A 120 15.12 -14.39 2.30
C ASN A 120 14.73 -13.61 3.57
N MET A 121 13.79 -12.67 3.42
CA MET A 121 13.31 -11.83 4.51
C MET A 121 12.37 -12.60 5.43
N THR A 122 12.37 -12.23 6.70
CA THR A 122 11.41 -12.76 7.68
C THR A 122 10.04 -12.08 7.53
N GLU A 123 9.01 -12.71 8.08
CA GLU A 123 7.67 -12.10 8.15
C GLU A 123 7.69 -10.77 8.92
N GLU A 124 8.54 -10.65 9.95
CA GLU A 124 8.71 -9.41 10.71
C GLU A 124 9.31 -8.28 9.87
N GLN A 125 10.32 -8.58 9.04
CA GLN A 125 10.89 -7.60 8.12
C GLN A 125 9.90 -7.22 7.01
N ALA A 126 9.11 -8.18 6.50
CA ALA A 126 8.05 -7.87 5.55
C ALA A 126 6.95 -7.00 6.19
N ARG A 127 6.60 -7.28 7.45
CA ARG A 127 5.62 -6.50 8.21
C ARG A 127 6.10 -5.08 8.45
N SER A 128 7.38 -4.86 8.75
CA SER A 128 7.92 -3.51 8.92
C SER A 128 7.92 -2.74 7.60
N ILE A 129 8.31 -3.37 6.48
CA ILE A 129 8.23 -2.76 5.15
C ILE A 129 6.79 -2.39 4.77
N LEU A 130 5.81 -3.26 5.08
CA LEU A 130 4.40 -2.93 4.90
C LEU A 130 4.01 -1.68 5.69
N GLU A 131 4.50 -1.51 6.93
CA GLU A 131 4.23 -0.31 7.73
C GLU A 131 4.83 0.95 7.10
N PHE A 132 6.03 0.84 6.52
CA PHE A 132 6.65 1.91 5.76
C PHE A 132 5.84 2.29 4.52
N PHE A 133 5.30 1.32 3.79
CA PHE A 133 4.40 1.63 2.67
C PHE A 133 3.11 2.30 3.16
N ARG A 134 2.53 1.84 4.26
CA ARG A 134 1.36 2.49 4.87
C ARG A 134 1.67 3.94 5.29
N SER A 135 2.87 4.22 5.80
CA SER A 135 3.23 5.60 6.17
C SER A 135 3.36 6.51 4.95
N ASN A 136 3.91 5.99 3.84
CA ASN A 136 4.06 6.77 2.60
C ASN A 136 2.73 7.00 1.89
N ASP A 137 1.79 6.06 2.00
CA ASP A 137 0.49 6.13 1.33
C ASP A 137 -0.57 6.92 2.13
N ALA A 138 -0.27 7.28 3.38
CA ALA A 138 -1.17 8.04 4.25
C ALA A 138 -1.07 9.57 4.07
N GLU A 139 -0.19 10.06 3.18
CA GLU A 139 0.05 11.49 2.92
C GLU A 139 -0.83 12.09 1.80
#